data_AF-A0A8T8XIX9-F1
#
_entry.id   AF-A0A8T8XIX9-F1
#
_cell.length_a   1.000
_cell.length_b   1.000
_cell.length_c   1.000
_cell.angle_alpha   90.00
_cell.angle_beta   90.00
_cell.angle_gamma   90.00
#
_symmetry.space_group_name_H-M   'P 1'
#
loop_
_entity.id
_entity.type
_entity.pdbx_description
1 polymer ?
#
loop_
_entity_poly.entity_id
_entity_poly.type
_entity_poly.pdbx_seq_one_letter_code
_entity_poly.pdbx_strand_id
1 'polypeptide(L)'
;MTDPNFLHAGDHVHLGPGVTSTRTKDPAVDLEDLPRVDLVLLSHYHEDHFDRHVEDSLRRDLPIITTPHAQSILTSKGDDSFTRVASVDVYEQALVDIRGDHPPDKQPRLRVTGMPGRHIPLAKPLEKLNELVGAIPPTNGWMLELGYSSTTRTADFTPGYRIYISGDTLMFDELKEIPRRYEGQTIDLMLVHLGGTTVPSPALGPLAMMVTMDATQGVELMRLIRPQVTIPIHFDDYDVFASPLEDFKAQVKEAGFEGEVVYLDRGDEYRFHV
;
A
#
# COMPACT_ATOMS: atom_id res chain seq x y z
N MET A 1 -2.63 -9.96 3.93
CA MET A 1 -2.06 -8.88 4.77
C MET A 1 -1.28 -7.94 3.86
N THR A 2 -1.33 -6.63 4.09
CA THR A 2 -0.64 -5.63 3.27
C THR A 2 0.29 -4.83 4.16
N ASP A 3 1.51 -4.56 3.72
CA ASP A 3 2.51 -3.72 4.40
C ASP A 3 2.54 -3.90 5.93
N PRO A 4 2.76 -5.14 6.41
CA PRO A 4 2.68 -5.44 7.84
C PRO A 4 3.75 -4.69 8.65
N ASN A 5 3.29 -3.92 9.62
CA ASN A 5 4.11 -3.24 10.61
C ASN A 5 3.47 -3.33 12.02
N PHE A 6 4.18 -3.93 12.97
CA PHE A 6 3.73 -4.31 14.31
C PHE A 6 4.59 -3.71 15.42
N LEU A 7 5.27 -2.60 15.13
CA LEU A 7 6.01 -1.83 16.13
C LEU A 7 5.07 -1.18 17.14
N HIS A 8 5.51 -1.07 18.38
CA HIS A 8 4.77 -0.47 19.49
C HIS A 8 5.09 1.02 19.64
N ALA A 9 4.23 1.74 20.34
CA ALA A 9 4.47 3.15 20.64
C ALA A 9 5.80 3.33 21.37
N GLY A 10 6.67 4.19 20.83
CA GLY A 10 8.02 4.42 21.31
C GLY A 10 9.11 3.66 20.54
N ASP A 11 8.76 2.66 19.74
CA ASP A 11 9.71 2.00 18.83
C ASP A 11 10.09 2.93 17.68
N HIS A 12 11.19 2.60 16.99
CA HIS A 12 11.75 3.43 15.93
C HIS A 12 11.96 2.65 14.63
N VAL A 13 11.75 3.33 13.52
CA VAL A 13 12.09 2.87 12.17
C VAL A 13 13.17 3.73 11.55
N HIS A 14 13.97 3.14 10.66
CA HIS A 14 14.87 3.85 9.78
C HIS A 14 14.20 4.17 8.44
N LEU A 15 14.01 5.46 8.16
CA LEU A 15 13.43 5.94 6.89
C LEU A 15 14.51 6.32 5.86
N GLY A 16 15.79 6.18 6.22
CA GLY A 16 16.93 6.49 5.37
C GLY A 16 18.20 6.77 6.18
N PRO A 17 19.35 7.05 5.52
CA PRO A 17 20.61 7.32 6.20
C PRO A 17 20.50 8.49 7.19
N GLY A 18 20.59 8.18 8.48
CA GLY A 18 20.50 9.17 9.56
C GLY A 18 19.10 9.73 9.83
N VAL A 19 18.05 9.15 9.24
CA VAL A 19 16.66 9.52 9.49
C VAL A 19 15.95 8.39 10.21
N THR A 20 15.41 8.69 11.38
CA THR A 20 14.54 7.79 12.14
C THR A 20 13.19 8.44 12.37
N SER A 21 12.15 7.62 12.49
CA SER A 21 10.84 8.06 12.96
C SER A 21 10.40 7.22 14.14
N THR A 22 9.64 7.82 15.05
CA THR A 22 9.08 7.16 16.24
C THR A 22 7.65 6.75 15.95
N ARG A 23 7.35 5.48 16.22
CA ARG A 23 5.99 4.97 16.27
C ARG A 23 5.25 5.60 17.44
N THR A 24 4.07 6.15 17.18
CA THR A 24 3.31 6.93 18.19
C THR A 24 2.12 6.19 18.76
N LYS A 25 1.76 5.05 18.16
CA LYS A 25 0.57 4.24 18.50
C LYS A 25 0.90 2.75 18.45
N ASP A 26 0.36 2.01 19.40
CA ASP A 26 0.44 0.55 19.41
C ASP A 26 -0.42 -0.05 18.28
N PRO A 27 -0.08 -1.24 17.77
CA PRO A 27 -0.98 -2.00 16.91
C PRO A 27 -2.25 -2.38 17.69
N ALA A 28 -3.38 -2.54 17.00
CA ALA A 28 -4.63 -2.97 17.64
C ALA A 28 -4.62 -4.44 18.09
N VAL A 29 -3.73 -5.23 17.52
CA VAL A 29 -3.58 -6.67 17.74
C VAL A 29 -2.11 -7.04 17.53
N ASP A 30 -1.60 -7.96 18.33
CA ASP A 30 -0.24 -8.47 18.20
C ASP A 30 -0.11 -9.37 16.96
N LEU A 31 1.11 -9.49 16.41
CA LEU A 31 1.37 -10.28 15.20
C LEU A 31 1.00 -11.76 15.41
N GLU A 32 1.26 -12.28 16.60
CA GLU A 32 1.00 -13.66 17.01
C GLU A 32 -0.49 -13.98 17.18
N ASP A 33 -1.31 -12.96 17.42
CA ASP A 33 -2.76 -13.08 17.61
C ASP A 33 -3.54 -13.02 16.29
N LEU A 34 -2.86 -12.75 15.18
CA LEU A 34 -3.49 -12.75 13.86
C LEU A 34 -3.99 -14.15 13.45
N PRO A 35 -5.10 -14.21 12.68
CA PRO A 35 -5.45 -15.43 11.99
C PRO A 35 -4.34 -15.81 11.00
N ARG A 36 -4.34 -17.08 10.59
CA ARG A 36 -3.35 -17.59 9.64
C ARG A 36 -3.28 -16.72 8.38
N VAL A 37 -2.11 -16.15 8.13
CA VAL A 37 -1.83 -15.38 6.92
C VAL A 37 -1.43 -16.31 5.76
N ASP A 38 -2.10 -16.13 4.62
CA ASP A 38 -1.87 -16.89 3.39
C ASP A 38 -1.03 -16.16 2.35
N LEU A 39 -1.06 -14.83 2.37
CA LEU A 39 -0.39 -13.96 1.42
C LEU A 39 -0.08 -12.61 2.07
N VAL A 40 1.15 -12.13 1.83
CA VAL A 40 1.55 -10.75 2.07
C VAL A 40 1.67 -10.02 0.74
N LEU A 41 1.08 -8.82 0.65
CA LEU A 41 1.41 -7.84 -0.38
C LEU A 41 2.31 -6.81 0.27
N LEU A 42 3.51 -6.63 -0.27
CA LEU A 42 4.48 -5.67 0.26
C LEU A 42 4.78 -4.61 -0.81
N SER A 43 4.28 -3.40 -0.63
CA SER A 43 4.40 -2.28 -1.58
C SER A 43 5.86 -1.94 -1.88
N HIS A 44 6.71 -1.91 -0.86
CA HIS A 44 8.15 -1.71 -0.95
C HIS A 44 8.85 -2.15 0.34
N TYR A 45 10.19 -2.27 0.29
CA TYR A 45 10.98 -2.72 1.44
C TYR A 45 11.48 -1.53 2.26
N HIS A 46 10.64 -1.04 3.17
CA HIS A 46 10.98 -0.07 4.21
C HIS A 46 10.45 -0.54 5.58
N GLU A 47 11.11 -0.12 6.67
CA GLU A 47 10.80 -0.60 8.03
C GLU A 47 9.41 -0.16 8.53
N ASP A 48 8.85 0.93 8.03
CA ASP A 48 7.47 1.36 8.34
C ASP A 48 6.39 0.53 7.62
N HIS A 49 6.76 -0.24 6.59
CA HIS A 49 5.86 -1.15 5.85
C HIS A 49 6.21 -2.64 6.06
N PHE A 50 7.41 -2.93 6.56
CA PHE A 50 7.90 -4.28 6.84
C PHE A 50 9.00 -4.20 7.90
N ASP A 51 8.60 -4.11 9.16
CA ASP A 51 9.56 -3.99 10.26
C ASP A 51 10.32 -5.30 10.50
N ARG A 52 11.39 -5.20 11.30
CA ARG A 52 12.25 -6.34 11.62
C ARG A 52 11.55 -7.43 12.41
N HIS A 53 10.65 -7.07 13.33
CA HIS A 53 9.90 -8.06 14.11
C HIS A 53 9.00 -8.90 13.19
N VAL A 54 8.33 -8.26 12.22
CA VAL A 54 7.59 -8.94 11.17
C VAL A 54 8.51 -9.80 10.33
N GLU A 55 9.60 -9.24 9.81
CA GLU A 55 10.54 -9.98 8.97
C GLU A 55 11.06 -11.23 9.68
N ASP A 56 11.44 -11.14 10.96
CA ASP A 56 11.99 -12.24 11.74
C ASP A 56 10.93 -13.30 12.10
N SER A 57 9.67 -12.90 12.25
CA SER A 57 8.59 -13.78 12.73
C SER A 57 7.86 -14.52 11.62
N LEU A 58 7.81 -13.98 10.41
CA LEU A 58 7.08 -14.60 9.30
C LEU A 58 7.78 -15.87 8.79
N ARG A 59 6.99 -16.92 8.57
CA ARG A 59 7.48 -18.17 7.97
C ARG A 59 8.13 -17.90 6.60
N ARG A 60 9.32 -18.47 6.36
CA ARG A 60 10.11 -18.24 5.14
C ARG A 60 9.41 -18.73 3.86
N ASP A 61 8.44 -19.64 3.96
CA ASP A 61 7.63 -20.14 2.85
C ASP A 61 6.28 -19.41 2.68
N LEU A 62 6.04 -18.32 3.41
CA LEU A 62 4.86 -17.47 3.22
C LEU A 62 4.94 -16.82 1.83
N PRO A 63 3.90 -16.94 0.99
CA PRO A 63 3.84 -16.17 -0.25
C PRO A 63 3.89 -14.67 0.00
N ILE A 64 4.82 -14.00 -0.68
CA ILE A 64 4.93 -12.53 -0.71
C ILE A 64 4.85 -12.09 -2.17
N ILE A 65 3.98 -11.12 -2.47
CA ILE A 65 3.98 -10.40 -3.75
C ILE A 65 4.49 -8.98 -3.50
N THR A 66 5.50 -8.56 -4.23
CA THR A 66 6.21 -7.30 -3.97
C THR A 66 6.90 -6.74 -5.22
N THR A 67 7.68 -5.66 -5.09
CA THR A 67 8.47 -5.10 -6.19
C THR A 67 9.71 -5.96 -6.49
N PRO A 68 10.28 -5.89 -7.71
CA PRO A 68 11.54 -6.58 -8.00
C PRO A 68 12.68 -6.21 -7.04
N HIS A 69 12.71 -4.95 -6.60
CA HIS A 69 13.71 -4.48 -5.62
C HIS A 69 13.57 -5.20 -4.28
N ALA A 70 12.37 -5.19 -3.69
CA ALA A 70 12.11 -5.86 -2.42
C ALA A 70 12.32 -7.39 -2.53
N GLN A 71 11.91 -8.00 -3.64
CA GLN A 71 12.20 -9.41 -3.90
C GLN A 71 13.70 -9.71 -3.80
N SER A 72 14.54 -8.91 -4.47
CA SER A 72 15.99 -9.13 -4.47
C SER A 72 16.60 -9.13 -3.06
N ILE A 73 16.07 -8.31 -2.15
CA ILE A 73 16.50 -8.24 -0.75
C ILE A 73 15.99 -9.44 0.03
N LEU A 74 14.69 -9.73 -0.07
CA LEU A 74 14.04 -10.81 0.69
C LEU A 74 14.57 -12.20 0.32
N THR A 75 15.13 -12.37 -0.88
CA THR A 75 15.68 -13.66 -1.37
C THR A 75 17.21 -13.77 -1.27
N SER A 76 17.91 -12.78 -0.70
CA SER A 76 19.38 -12.75 -0.65
C SER A 76 19.96 -12.76 0.77
N LYS A 77 19.23 -13.35 1.73
CA LYS A 77 19.54 -13.34 3.17
C LYS A 77 20.10 -14.68 3.70
N GLY A 78 20.55 -15.57 2.83
CA GLY A 78 21.03 -16.89 3.23
C GLY A 78 19.91 -17.75 3.82
N ASP A 79 20.11 -18.34 4.99
CA ASP A 79 19.14 -19.21 5.66
C ASP A 79 17.84 -18.48 6.04
N ASP A 80 17.90 -17.16 6.18
CA ASP A 80 16.75 -16.30 6.47
C ASP A 80 16.00 -15.81 5.22
N SER A 81 16.39 -16.27 4.02
CA SER A 81 15.71 -15.87 2.79
C SER A 81 14.27 -16.39 2.74
N PHE A 82 13.35 -15.54 2.30
CA PHE A 82 12.02 -15.99 1.91
C PHE A 82 12.10 -16.80 0.61
N THR A 83 11.41 -17.93 0.57
CA THR A 83 11.51 -18.89 -0.55
C THR A 83 10.36 -18.75 -1.56
N ARG A 84 9.34 -17.94 -1.26
CA ARG A 84 8.15 -17.76 -2.10
C ARG A 84 7.82 -16.28 -2.30
N VAL A 85 8.73 -15.57 -2.95
CA VAL A 85 8.56 -14.14 -3.25
C VAL A 85 8.38 -13.95 -4.76
N ALA A 86 7.24 -13.38 -5.16
CA ALA A 86 6.94 -13.01 -6.53
C ALA A 86 7.08 -11.50 -6.70
N SER A 87 7.86 -11.08 -7.70
CA SER A 87 7.93 -9.69 -8.13
C SER A 87 6.82 -9.38 -9.11
N VAL A 88 6.21 -8.20 -8.98
CA VAL A 88 5.22 -7.66 -9.92
C VAL A 88 5.62 -6.23 -10.25
N ASP A 89 5.96 -5.98 -11.52
CA ASP A 89 6.20 -4.61 -12.00
C ASP A 89 4.88 -3.87 -12.26
N VAL A 90 4.99 -2.57 -12.54
CA VAL A 90 3.84 -1.71 -12.85
C VAL A 90 3.07 -2.28 -14.05
N TYR A 91 1.78 -2.53 -13.82
CA TYR A 91 0.82 -3.17 -14.72
C TYR A 91 1.06 -4.64 -15.05
N GLU A 92 2.07 -5.27 -14.46
CA GLU A 92 2.16 -6.72 -14.45
C GLU A 92 1.15 -7.32 -13.48
N GLN A 93 0.83 -8.59 -13.70
CA GLN A 93 -0.22 -9.29 -12.98
C GLN A 93 0.30 -10.58 -12.38
N ALA A 94 0.00 -10.80 -11.11
CA ALA A 94 0.07 -12.10 -10.46
C ALA A 94 -1.34 -12.64 -10.22
N LEU A 95 -1.52 -13.95 -10.38
CA LEU A 95 -2.79 -14.61 -10.13
C LEU A 95 -2.61 -15.62 -8.99
N VAL A 96 -3.43 -15.50 -7.96
CA VAL A 96 -3.37 -16.31 -6.74
C VAL A 96 -4.65 -17.12 -6.63
N ASP A 97 -4.52 -18.43 -6.53
CA ASP A 97 -5.66 -19.33 -6.32
C ASP A 97 -6.08 -19.29 -4.86
N ILE A 98 -7.36 -18.98 -4.63
CA ILE A 98 -7.95 -19.00 -3.30
C ILE A 98 -8.43 -20.42 -3.02
N ARG A 99 -7.96 -21.01 -1.92
CA ARG A 99 -8.38 -22.36 -1.50
C ARG A 99 -9.69 -22.25 -0.73
N GLY A 100 -10.64 -23.13 -1.04
CA GLY A 100 -11.91 -23.24 -0.33
C GLY A 100 -12.84 -24.26 -0.98
N ASP A 101 -13.97 -24.51 -0.34
CA ASP A 101 -15.02 -25.39 -0.84
C ASP A 101 -15.89 -24.61 -1.84
N HIS A 102 -15.60 -24.74 -3.14
CA HIS A 102 -16.29 -24.03 -4.21
C HIS A 102 -16.87 -24.99 -5.26
N PRO A 103 -17.90 -24.57 -6.02
CA PRO A 103 -18.47 -25.39 -7.08
C PRO A 103 -17.39 -25.85 -8.09
N PRO A 104 -17.51 -27.07 -8.64
CA PRO A 104 -16.46 -27.68 -9.47
C PRO A 104 -16.13 -26.93 -10.77
N ASP A 105 -16.98 -25.98 -11.17
CA ASP A 105 -16.84 -25.25 -12.44
C ASP A 105 -16.25 -23.85 -12.26
N LYS A 106 -16.04 -23.38 -11.02
CA LYS A 106 -15.49 -22.04 -10.73
C LYS A 106 -14.36 -22.11 -9.71
N GLN A 107 -13.18 -21.65 -10.10
CA GLN A 107 -12.03 -21.46 -9.21
C GLN A 107 -12.00 -19.99 -8.76
N PRO A 108 -12.17 -19.67 -7.47
CA PRO A 108 -11.93 -18.31 -6.99
C PRO A 108 -10.44 -17.97 -7.07
N ARG A 109 -10.17 -16.75 -7.50
CA ARG A 109 -8.81 -16.22 -7.65
C ARG A 109 -8.76 -14.77 -7.20
N LEU A 110 -7.59 -14.37 -6.74
CA LEU A 110 -7.19 -13.00 -6.55
C LEU A 110 -6.21 -12.65 -7.67
N ARG A 111 -6.54 -11.67 -8.51
CA ARG A 111 -5.57 -11.07 -9.42
C ARG A 111 -4.99 -9.82 -8.76
N VAL A 112 -3.67 -9.77 -8.69
CA VAL A 112 -2.91 -8.65 -8.13
C VAL A 112 -2.20 -7.97 -9.29
N THR A 113 -2.49 -6.71 -9.54
CA THR A 113 -1.80 -5.90 -10.56
C THR A 113 -0.98 -4.83 -9.85
N GLY A 114 0.30 -4.69 -10.19
CA GLY A 114 1.13 -3.60 -9.68
C GLY A 114 0.65 -2.26 -10.23
N MET A 115 0.41 -1.27 -9.37
CA MET A 115 0.01 0.09 -9.76
C MET A 115 1.18 1.05 -9.60
N PRO A 116 1.27 2.09 -10.44
CA PRO A 116 2.37 3.04 -10.37
C PRO A 116 2.38 3.79 -9.03
N GLY A 117 3.54 3.86 -8.37
CA GLY A 117 3.79 4.66 -7.18
C GLY A 117 5.06 5.50 -7.33
N ARG A 118 5.09 6.69 -6.74
CA ARG A 118 6.27 7.57 -6.71
C ARG A 118 6.36 8.31 -5.38
N HIS A 119 7.43 8.07 -4.64
CA HIS A 119 7.67 8.63 -3.30
C HIS A 119 8.69 9.79 -3.29
N ILE A 120 8.94 10.44 -4.45
CA ILE A 120 9.88 11.57 -4.57
C ILE A 120 9.22 12.74 -5.31
N PRO A 121 9.22 13.97 -4.73
CA PRO A 121 8.65 15.14 -5.39
C PRO A 121 9.53 15.63 -6.55
N LEU A 122 8.92 15.83 -7.72
CA LEU A 122 9.61 16.25 -8.96
C LEU A 122 10.20 17.68 -8.92
N ALA A 123 9.85 18.49 -7.91
CA ALA A 123 10.07 19.93 -7.93
C ALA A 123 11.33 20.43 -7.21
N LYS A 124 12.20 19.55 -6.67
CA LYS A 124 13.43 19.97 -5.95
C LYS A 124 14.72 19.73 -6.75
N PRO A 125 15.80 20.49 -6.49
CA PRO A 125 16.98 20.53 -7.35
C PRO A 125 17.60 19.16 -7.62
N LEU A 126 17.96 18.92 -8.89
CA LEU A 126 18.53 17.67 -9.43
C LEU A 126 19.71 17.12 -8.62
N GLU A 127 20.49 17.97 -7.96
CA GLU A 127 21.66 17.56 -7.17
C GLU A 127 21.29 16.78 -5.90
N LYS A 128 20.23 17.18 -5.17
CA LYS A 128 19.70 16.43 -4.03
C LYS A 128 18.88 15.21 -4.46
N LEU A 129 18.31 15.28 -5.66
CA LEU A 129 17.54 14.19 -6.24
C LEU A 129 18.44 12.99 -6.56
N ASN A 130 19.65 13.21 -7.08
CA ASN A 130 20.56 12.12 -7.48
C ASN A 130 21.08 11.29 -6.30
N GLU A 131 21.33 11.89 -5.13
CA GLU A 131 21.72 11.14 -3.91
C GLU A 131 20.55 10.38 -3.30
N LEU A 132 19.32 10.87 -3.48
CA LEU A 132 18.09 10.29 -2.91
C LEU A 132 17.44 9.23 -3.81
N VAL A 133 17.53 9.38 -5.14
CA VAL A 133 16.99 8.45 -6.15
C VAL A 133 17.64 7.07 -6.10
N GLY A 134 18.90 6.98 -5.66
CA GLY A 134 19.58 5.70 -5.44
C GLY A 134 19.23 5.03 -4.10
N ALA A 135 18.57 5.75 -3.19
CA ALA A 135 18.32 5.32 -1.80
C ALA A 135 16.85 5.05 -1.49
N ILE A 136 15.90 5.58 -2.28
CA ILE A 136 14.47 5.34 -2.08
C ILE A 136 14.03 4.19 -2.98
N PRO A 137 13.57 3.06 -2.42
CA PRO A 137 13.15 1.90 -3.17
C PRO A 137 11.94 2.23 -4.04
N PRO A 138 11.80 1.58 -5.21
CA PRO A 138 10.58 1.66 -5.99
C PRO A 138 9.41 1.14 -5.14
N THR A 139 8.28 1.83 -5.25
CA THR A 139 7.05 1.55 -4.51
C THR A 139 5.91 1.27 -5.48
N ASN A 140 5.07 0.31 -5.11
CA ASN A 140 3.89 -0.08 -5.85
C ASN A 140 2.63 0.25 -5.06
N GLY A 141 1.62 0.74 -5.77
CA GLY A 141 0.24 0.47 -5.36
C GLY A 141 -0.21 -0.91 -5.84
N TRP A 142 -1.43 -1.31 -5.50
CA TRP A 142 -2.02 -2.58 -5.91
C TRP A 142 -3.44 -2.39 -6.43
N MET A 143 -3.76 -2.94 -7.60
CA MET A 143 -5.14 -3.23 -7.96
C MET A 143 -5.40 -4.70 -7.68
N LEU A 144 -6.31 -4.97 -6.75
CA LEU A 144 -6.76 -6.31 -6.37
C LEU A 144 -8.11 -6.56 -7.03
N GLU A 145 -8.19 -7.58 -7.86
CA GLU A 145 -9.44 -8.04 -8.42
C GLU A 145 -9.78 -9.39 -7.80
N LEU A 146 -10.86 -9.44 -7.02
CA LEU A 146 -11.42 -10.67 -6.46
C LEU A 146 -12.43 -11.21 -7.46
N GLY A 147 -12.30 -12.47 -7.85
CA GLY A 147 -13.16 -13.02 -8.89
C GLY A 147 -13.01 -14.51 -9.08
N TYR A 148 -13.47 -14.99 -10.23
CA TYR A 148 -13.51 -16.41 -10.56
C TYR A 148 -12.95 -16.66 -11.95
N SER A 149 -12.25 -17.79 -12.12
CA SER A 149 -11.92 -18.35 -13.43
C SER A 149 -12.67 -19.67 -13.65
N SER A 150 -12.90 -20.01 -14.91
CA SER A 150 -13.27 -21.38 -15.29
C SER A 150 -12.18 -22.36 -14.85
N THR A 151 -12.57 -23.55 -14.36
CA THR A 151 -11.61 -24.60 -13.96
C THR A 151 -10.82 -25.18 -15.14
N THR A 152 -11.24 -24.92 -16.37
CA THR A 152 -10.59 -25.40 -17.60
C THR A 152 -9.66 -24.37 -18.25
N ARG A 153 -9.79 -23.07 -17.92
CA ARG A 153 -9.02 -21.98 -18.54
C ARG A 153 -8.80 -20.81 -17.58
N THR A 154 -7.53 -20.50 -17.30
CA THR A 154 -7.13 -19.35 -16.48
C THR A 154 -7.37 -17.99 -17.15
N ALA A 155 -7.45 -17.95 -18.49
CA ALA A 155 -7.69 -16.73 -19.26
C ALA A 155 -9.10 -16.13 -19.04
N ASP A 156 -10.06 -16.94 -18.57
CA ASP A 156 -11.47 -16.54 -18.41
C ASP A 156 -11.76 -15.98 -17.00
N PHE A 157 -10.85 -15.16 -16.45
CA PHE A 157 -11.07 -14.55 -15.14
C PHE A 157 -12.08 -13.41 -15.22
N THR A 158 -13.11 -13.49 -14.39
CA THR A 158 -14.16 -12.49 -14.25
C THR A 158 -14.04 -11.81 -12.89
N PRO A 159 -13.64 -10.53 -12.83
CA PRO A 159 -13.64 -9.73 -11.61
C PRO A 159 -15.06 -9.56 -11.06
N GLY A 160 -15.23 -9.75 -9.76
CA GLY A 160 -16.46 -9.43 -9.00
C GLY A 160 -16.32 -8.18 -8.14
N TYR A 161 -15.15 -7.95 -7.56
CA TYR A 161 -14.86 -6.79 -6.72
C TYR A 161 -13.43 -6.28 -6.93
N ARG A 162 -13.24 -4.96 -7.00
CA ARG A 162 -11.95 -4.31 -7.23
C ARG A 162 -11.54 -3.39 -6.09
N ILE A 163 -10.34 -3.60 -5.58
CA ILE A 163 -9.73 -2.79 -4.52
C ILE A 163 -8.48 -2.13 -5.06
N TYR A 164 -8.42 -0.81 -5.04
CA TYR A 164 -7.20 -0.06 -5.29
C TYR A 164 -6.53 0.31 -3.97
N ILE A 165 -5.29 -0.12 -3.77
CA ILE A 165 -4.45 0.28 -2.64
C ILE A 165 -3.36 1.18 -3.20
N SER A 166 -3.29 2.44 -2.79
CA SER A 166 -2.39 3.41 -3.42
C SER A 166 -0.90 3.07 -3.25
N GLY A 167 -0.55 2.42 -2.13
CA GLY A 167 0.82 2.42 -1.62
C GLY A 167 1.29 3.83 -1.26
N ASP A 168 2.56 3.90 -0.84
CA ASP A 168 3.24 5.15 -0.52
C ASP A 168 3.61 5.93 -1.77
N THR A 169 2.71 6.83 -2.18
CA THR A 169 2.88 7.61 -3.40
C THR A 169 2.48 9.06 -3.20
N LEU A 170 3.00 9.94 -4.05
CA LEU A 170 2.48 11.29 -4.29
C LEU A 170 1.49 11.28 -5.46
N MET A 171 0.86 12.42 -5.73
CA MET A 171 0.13 12.69 -6.95
C MET A 171 1.09 13.01 -8.11
N PHE A 172 0.94 12.32 -9.23
CA PHE A 172 1.76 12.49 -10.43
C PHE A 172 1.00 12.03 -11.68
N ASP A 173 1.46 12.46 -12.86
CA ASP A 173 0.69 12.34 -14.11
C ASP A 173 0.39 10.89 -14.51
N GLU A 174 1.30 9.96 -14.24
CA GLU A 174 1.15 8.55 -14.62
C GLU A 174 0.01 7.85 -13.87
N LEU A 175 -0.48 8.40 -12.75
CA LEU A 175 -1.70 7.91 -12.09
C LEU A 175 -2.93 8.06 -13.00
N LYS A 176 -2.91 8.98 -13.98
CA LYS A 176 -4.01 9.16 -14.95
C LYS A 176 -4.18 7.96 -15.87
N GLU A 177 -3.20 7.06 -15.94
CA GLU A 177 -3.33 5.80 -16.69
C GLU A 177 -4.24 4.78 -15.99
N ILE A 178 -4.40 4.86 -14.67
CA ILE A 178 -5.27 3.96 -13.90
C ILE A 178 -6.73 4.04 -14.42
N PRO A 179 -7.42 5.21 -14.38
CA PRO A 179 -8.79 5.28 -14.88
C PRO A 179 -8.91 5.00 -16.38
N ARG A 180 -7.86 5.19 -17.18
CA ARG A 180 -7.86 4.81 -18.62
C ARG A 180 -7.87 3.30 -18.80
N ARG A 181 -7.07 2.57 -18.02
CA ARG A 181 -7.01 1.09 -18.07
C ARG A 181 -8.27 0.43 -17.53
N TYR A 182 -8.94 1.09 -16.59
CA TYR A 182 -10.20 0.64 -16.00
C TYR A 182 -11.41 1.40 -16.55
N GLU A 183 -11.31 1.97 -17.76
CA GLU A 183 -12.44 2.67 -18.38
C GLU A 183 -13.66 1.75 -18.51
N GLY A 184 -14.83 2.24 -18.08
CA GLY A 184 -16.07 1.46 -18.04
C GLY A 184 -16.12 0.36 -16.97
N GLN A 185 -15.12 0.28 -16.10
CA GLN A 185 -15.07 -0.65 -14.97
C GLN A 185 -15.14 0.10 -13.65
N THR A 186 -15.81 -0.49 -12.67
CA THR A 186 -15.91 0.06 -11.32
C THR A 186 -14.70 -0.34 -10.49
N ILE A 187 -14.14 0.64 -9.76
CA ILE A 187 -13.25 0.42 -8.62
C ILE A 187 -14.13 0.57 -7.38
N ASP A 188 -14.35 -0.53 -6.68
CA ASP A 188 -15.34 -0.59 -5.61
C ASP A 188 -14.81 0.04 -4.32
N LEU A 189 -13.55 -0.25 -3.99
CA LEU A 189 -12.88 0.25 -2.79
C LEU A 189 -11.51 0.85 -3.14
N MET A 190 -11.19 1.98 -2.54
CA MET A 190 -9.85 2.55 -2.55
C MET A 190 -9.32 2.71 -1.12
N LEU A 191 -8.14 2.13 -0.84
CA LEU A 191 -7.35 2.42 0.35
C LEU A 191 -6.27 3.46 -0.04
N VAL A 192 -6.35 4.66 0.52
CA VAL A 192 -5.44 5.76 0.20
C VAL A 192 -4.46 6.00 1.36
N HIS A 193 -3.17 5.86 1.08
CA HIS A 193 -2.10 6.21 2.01
C HIS A 193 -1.98 7.73 2.05
N LEU A 194 -2.13 8.30 3.24
CA LEU A 194 -2.06 9.73 3.48
C LEU A 194 -0.86 10.05 4.40
N GLY A 195 -1.09 10.91 5.39
CA GLY A 195 -0.10 11.28 6.40
C GLY A 195 0.86 12.37 5.95
N GLY A 196 0.99 12.62 4.64
CA GLY A 196 1.92 13.63 4.13
C GLY A 196 3.32 13.45 4.70
N THR A 197 3.81 12.21 4.75
CA THR A 197 5.09 11.82 5.36
C THR A 197 6.14 12.79 4.89
N THR A 198 6.77 13.50 5.83
CA THR A 198 7.68 14.60 5.52
C THR A 198 9.04 14.36 6.16
N VAL A 199 10.00 14.01 5.31
CA VAL A 199 11.35 13.57 5.68
C VAL A 199 12.35 14.72 5.52
N PRO A 200 13.33 14.89 6.44
CA PRO A 200 13.58 14.06 7.62
C PRO A 200 12.70 14.41 8.83
N SER A 201 12.08 15.60 8.83
CA SER A 201 11.05 15.99 9.80
C SER A 201 10.28 17.20 9.27
N PRO A 202 8.96 17.31 9.50
CA PRO A 202 8.18 18.50 9.17
C PRO A 202 8.75 19.79 9.78
N ALA A 203 9.41 19.69 10.94
CA ALA A 203 9.98 20.82 11.66
C ALA A 203 11.17 21.48 10.94
N LEU A 204 11.82 20.81 9.97
CA LEU A 204 12.95 21.37 9.23
C LEU A 204 12.55 22.28 8.05
N GLY A 205 11.27 22.60 7.92
CA GLY A 205 10.76 23.61 6.99
C GLY A 205 11.19 23.35 5.54
N PRO A 206 11.84 24.31 4.83
CA PRO A 206 12.14 24.18 3.39
C PRO A 206 13.09 23.00 3.05
N LEU A 207 13.79 22.46 4.04
CA LEU A 207 14.67 21.31 3.90
C LEU A 207 13.90 19.98 3.89
N ALA A 208 12.67 19.96 4.40
CA ALA A 208 11.85 18.76 4.45
C ALA A 208 11.13 18.49 3.12
N MET A 209 10.89 17.23 2.81
CA MET A 209 10.23 16.78 1.59
C MET A 209 9.07 15.87 1.93
N MET A 210 7.90 16.21 1.42
CA MET A 210 6.74 15.34 1.46
C MET A 210 6.92 14.22 0.45
N VAL A 211 6.73 12.99 0.91
CA VAL A 211 7.00 11.77 0.15
C VAL A 211 5.76 10.88 -0.01
N THR A 212 4.72 11.08 0.80
CA THR A 212 3.36 10.51 0.58
C THR A 212 2.31 11.61 0.40
N MET A 213 1.13 11.28 -0.12
CA MET A 213 0.03 12.23 -0.28
C MET A 213 -0.37 12.89 1.05
N ASP A 214 -0.66 14.19 0.99
CA ASP A 214 -1.40 14.90 2.02
C ASP A 214 -2.92 14.84 1.74
N ALA A 215 -3.71 15.50 2.59
CA ALA A 215 -5.16 15.63 2.42
C ALA A 215 -5.58 16.18 1.03
N THR A 216 -4.83 17.15 0.50
CA THR A 216 -5.16 17.80 -0.80
C THR A 216 -4.98 16.81 -1.94
N GLN A 217 -3.82 16.14 -1.99
CA GLN A 217 -3.53 15.13 -3.00
C GLN A 217 -4.43 13.90 -2.86
N GLY A 218 -4.80 13.52 -1.63
CA GLY A 218 -5.76 12.44 -1.38
C GLY A 218 -7.12 12.69 -2.05
N VAL A 219 -7.69 13.90 -1.91
CA VAL A 219 -8.94 14.28 -2.57
C VAL A 219 -8.76 14.42 -4.09
N GLU A 220 -7.59 14.85 -4.56
CA GLU A 220 -7.27 14.85 -5.99
C GLU A 220 -7.27 13.42 -6.57
N LEU A 221 -6.69 12.46 -5.86
CA LEU A 221 -6.71 11.05 -6.24
C LEU A 221 -8.15 10.51 -6.27
N MET A 222 -8.99 10.85 -5.28
CA MET A 222 -10.42 10.49 -5.30
C MET A 222 -11.12 11.01 -6.55
N ARG A 223 -10.89 12.27 -6.94
CA ARG A 223 -11.47 12.86 -8.16
C ARG A 223 -11.01 12.16 -9.44
N LEU A 224 -9.75 11.71 -9.45
CA LEU A 224 -9.14 11.02 -10.58
C LEU A 224 -9.68 9.59 -10.73
N ILE A 225 -9.74 8.83 -9.63
CA ILE A 225 -10.07 7.40 -9.62
C ILE A 225 -11.59 7.18 -9.59
N ARG A 226 -12.32 8.00 -8.83
CA ARG A 226 -13.77 7.88 -8.56
C ARG A 226 -14.18 6.47 -8.07
N PRO A 227 -13.59 5.97 -6.97
CA PRO A 227 -14.03 4.72 -6.38
C PRO A 227 -15.44 4.85 -5.78
N GLN A 228 -16.14 3.74 -5.52
CA GLN A 228 -17.42 3.81 -4.80
C GLN A 228 -17.22 4.16 -3.32
N VAL A 229 -16.15 3.62 -2.70
CA VAL A 229 -15.79 3.89 -1.31
C VAL A 229 -14.29 4.16 -1.21
N THR A 230 -13.91 5.17 -0.42
CA THR A 230 -12.52 5.47 -0.05
C THR A 230 -12.32 5.28 1.45
N ILE A 231 -11.23 4.64 1.85
CA ILE A 231 -10.79 4.54 3.24
C ILE A 231 -9.38 5.13 3.34
N PRO A 232 -9.18 6.22 4.10
CA PRO A 232 -7.84 6.74 4.38
C PRO A 232 -7.11 5.80 5.35
N ILE A 233 -5.82 5.61 5.10
CA ILE A 233 -4.88 4.89 5.97
C ILE A 233 -3.56 5.66 6.05
N HIS A 234 -2.62 5.22 6.89
CA HIS A 234 -1.25 5.75 6.93
C HIS A 234 -1.21 7.26 7.27
N PHE A 235 -1.84 7.70 8.37
CA PHE A 235 -1.94 9.15 8.68
C PHE A 235 -1.59 9.58 10.11
N ASP A 236 -1.46 8.68 11.09
CA ASP A 236 -1.16 9.05 12.48
C ASP A 236 -0.28 8.04 13.26
N ASP A 237 0.38 7.09 12.58
CA ASP A 237 1.25 6.10 13.23
C ASP A 237 2.65 6.62 13.55
N TYR A 238 3.17 7.59 12.79
CA TYR A 238 4.56 8.05 12.89
C TYR A 238 4.68 9.57 13.06
N ASP A 239 5.71 10.00 13.80
CA ASP A 239 5.98 11.43 14.09
C ASP A 239 6.43 12.25 12.87
N VAL A 240 6.74 11.60 11.74
CA VAL A 240 7.05 12.26 10.46
C VAL A 240 5.80 12.59 9.64
N PHE A 241 4.61 12.15 10.06
CA PHE A 241 3.36 12.47 9.38
C PHE A 241 2.98 13.93 9.66
N ALA A 242 2.79 14.70 8.59
CA ALA A 242 2.54 16.14 8.63
C ALA A 242 1.08 16.50 8.30
N SER A 243 0.28 15.55 7.80
CA SER A 243 -1.12 15.75 7.39
C SER A 243 -2.04 14.82 8.20
N PRO A 244 -2.64 15.31 9.31
CA PRO A 244 -3.55 14.53 10.13
C PRO A 244 -4.87 14.23 9.41
N LEU A 245 -5.60 13.22 9.91
CA LEU A 245 -6.90 12.81 9.34
C LEU A 245 -7.93 13.94 9.26
N GLU A 246 -7.93 14.87 10.21
CA GLU A 246 -8.87 15.99 10.23
C GLU A 246 -8.72 16.93 9.03
N ASP A 247 -7.51 17.08 8.49
CA ASP A 247 -7.27 17.86 7.27
C ASP A 247 -7.97 17.18 6.08
N PHE A 248 -7.87 15.85 6.00
CA PHE A 248 -8.52 15.07 4.95
C PHE A 248 -10.04 15.10 5.07
N LYS A 249 -10.60 14.99 6.29
CA LYS A 249 -12.04 15.16 6.53
C LYS A 249 -12.54 16.53 6.08
N ALA A 250 -11.79 17.59 6.35
CA ALA A 250 -12.13 18.94 5.91
C ALA A 250 -12.14 19.06 4.38
N GLN A 251 -11.12 18.52 3.69
CA GLN A 251 -11.03 18.51 2.23
C GLN A 251 -12.14 17.68 1.57
N VAL A 252 -12.46 16.50 2.13
CA VAL A 252 -13.57 15.62 1.69
C VAL A 252 -14.90 16.36 1.78
N LYS A 253 -15.13 17.07 2.89
CA LYS A 253 -16.33 17.87 3.10
C LYS A 253 -16.43 19.03 2.11
N GLU A 254 -15.34 19.77 1.92
CA GLU A 254 -15.29 20.87 0.95
C GLU A 254 -15.55 20.38 -0.48
N ALA A 255 -15.04 19.19 -0.82
CA ALA A 255 -15.23 18.57 -2.12
C ALA A 255 -16.60 17.89 -2.32
N GLY A 256 -17.40 17.73 -1.25
CA GLY A 256 -18.72 17.09 -1.30
C GLY A 256 -18.68 15.56 -1.35
N PHE A 257 -17.60 14.92 -0.90
CA PHE A 257 -17.42 13.46 -0.94
C PHE A 257 -17.76 12.75 0.39
N GLU A 258 -18.44 13.41 1.33
CA GLU A 258 -18.72 12.85 2.68
C GLU A 258 -19.45 11.50 2.64
N GLY A 259 -20.25 11.23 1.60
CA GLY A 259 -20.97 9.95 1.42
C GLY A 259 -20.14 8.83 0.78
N GLU A 260 -18.90 9.10 0.36
CA GLU A 260 -18.02 8.18 -0.37
C GLU A 260 -16.80 7.78 0.46
N VAL A 261 -16.69 8.25 1.71
CA VAL A 261 -15.53 7.99 2.58
C VAL A 261 -15.95 7.28 3.86
N VAL A 262 -15.23 6.23 4.21
CA VAL A 262 -15.35 5.52 5.49
C VAL A 262 -14.08 5.73 6.29
N TYR A 263 -14.23 6.20 7.52
CA TYR A 263 -13.14 6.37 8.48
C TYR A 263 -13.15 5.21 9.45
N LEU A 264 -11.99 4.57 9.62
CA LEU A 264 -11.79 3.45 10.53
C LEU A 264 -10.76 3.82 11.58
N ASP A 265 -11.05 3.52 12.85
CA ASP A 265 -10.05 3.51 13.90
C ASP A 265 -9.26 2.19 13.90
N ARG A 266 -8.14 2.15 14.63
CA ARG A 266 -7.32 0.94 14.75
C ARG A 266 -8.14 -0.21 15.34
N GLY A 267 -8.21 -1.32 14.61
CA GLY A 267 -8.97 -2.50 15.00
C GLY A 267 -10.41 -2.52 14.47
N ASP A 268 -10.89 -1.45 13.82
CA ASP A 268 -12.17 -1.46 13.14
C ASP A 268 -12.15 -2.34 11.88
N GLU A 269 -13.34 -2.79 11.46
CA GLU A 269 -13.54 -3.65 10.30
C GLU A 269 -14.50 -2.99 9.30
N TYR A 270 -14.13 -2.99 8.02
CA TYR A 270 -15.04 -2.70 6.91
C TYR A 270 -15.37 -3.98 6.14
N ARG A 271 -16.67 -4.28 6.01
CA ARG A 271 -17.17 -5.49 5.34
C ARG A 271 -17.79 -5.14 3.99
N PHE A 272 -17.50 -5.97 2.99
CA PHE A 272 -18.05 -5.88 1.65
C PHE A 272 -18.42 -7.29 1.13
N HIS A 273 -19.13 -7.34 0.01
CA HIS A 273 -19.56 -8.58 -0.64
C HIS A 273 -18.92 -8.71 -2.02
N VAL A 274 -18.54 -9.93 -2.38
CA VAL A 274 -17.91 -10.32 -3.64
C VAL A 274 -18.79 -11.31 -4.39
#